data_AF-A0A4U0GYY4-F1
#
_entry.id   AF-A0A4U0GYY4-F1
#
_cell.length_a   1.000
_cell.length_b   1.000
_cell.length_c   1.000
_cell.angle_alpha   90.00
_cell.angle_beta   90.00
_cell.angle_gamma   90.00
#
_symmetry.space_group_name_H-M   'P 1'
#
loop_
_entity.id
_entity.type
_entity.pdbx_description
1 polymer ?
#
loop_
_entity_poly.entity_id
_entity_poly.type
_entity_poly.pdbx_seq_one_letter_code
_entity_poly.pdbx_strand_id
1 'polypeptide(L)'
;MNKFLKRYIFFITYLLSIVGMFVIVVGCQRHSEMQTEGTSYLHGVWVQDSIPQQDQMLNYTLHEFTFVCDSVYTTMHVHAKTKTMPDSCYNNGEWTEYAKAVYVVRGDSMIVEGIYTKENWKQKVSGCYKHGQYLPRFKIVHHSPDSVVLENKFDLRPIVLRKVSDLICVPKKRWEM
;
A
#
# COMPACT_ATOMS: atom_id res chain seq x y z
N MET A 1 1.94 -6.36 67.58
CA MET A 1 2.08 -6.52 66.11
C MET A 1 3.47 -6.05 65.70
N ASN A 2 4.33 -6.98 65.27
CA ASN A 2 5.79 -6.85 65.26
C ASN A 2 6.32 -5.78 64.27
N LYS A 3 7.16 -4.85 64.74
CA LYS A 3 7.88 -3.85 63.91
C LYS A 3 8.58 -4.48 62.69
N PHE A 4 9.06 -5.72 62.84
CA PHE A 4 9.68 -6.51 61.78
C PHE A 4 8.72 -6.86 60.64
N LEU A 5 7.48 -7.23 60.95
CA LEU A 5 6.48 -7.57 59.93
C LEU A 5 6.11 -6.35 59.08
N LYS A 6 6.01 -5.18 59.72
CA LYS A 6 5.75 -3.91 59.03
C LYS A 6 6.89 -3.52 58.09
N ARG A 7 8.15 -3.68 58.54
CA ARG A 7 9.35 -3.40 57.73
C ARG A 7 9.50 -4.34 56.53
N TYR A 8 9.13 -5.62 56.70
CA TYR A 8 9.12 -6.63 55.64
C TYR A 8 8.06 -6.32 54.57
N ILE A 9 6.85 -5.95 54.98
CA ILE A 9 5.77 -5.55 54.06
C ILE A 9 6.15 -4.30 53.25
N PHE A 10 6.77 -3.29 53.91
CA PHE A 10 7.27 -2.10 53.22
C PHE A 10 8.38 -2.42 52.20
N PHE A 11 9.22 -3.41 52.48
CA PHE A 11 10.28 -3.81 51.55
C PHE A 11 9.71 -4.54 50.33
N ILE A 12 8.71 -5.42 50.52
CA ILE A 12 8.03 -6.13 49.43
C ILE A 12 7.27 -5.16 48.52
N THR A 13 6.55 -4.18 49.09
CA THR A 13 5.81 -3.20 48.27
C THR A 13 6.77 -2.33 47.44
N TYR A 14 7.90 -1.91 48.02
CA TYR A 14 8.93 -1.15 47.29
C TYR A 14 9.58 -1.98 46.17
N LEU A 15 9.86 -3.26 46.43
CA LEU A 15 10.41 -4.19 45.43
C LEU A 15 9.42 -4.41 44.28
N LEU A 16 8.13 -4.63 44.57
CA LEU A 16 7.09 -4.82 43.55
C LEU A 16 6.90 -3.57 42.68
N SER A 17 7.00 -2.36 43.25
CA SER A 17 6.94 -1.12 42.47
C SER A 17 8.15 -0.95 41.55
N ILE A 18 9.35 -1.32 41.98
CA ILE A 18 10.56 -1.27 41.15
C ILE A 18 10.50 -2.30 40.02
N VAL A 19 10.08 -3.52 40.32
CA VAL A 19 9.91 -4.59 39.32
C VAL A 19 8.85 -4.21 38.30
N GLY A 20 7.73 -3.62 38.74
CA GLY A 20 6.68 -3.12 37.84
C GLY A 20 7.18 -2.04 36.87
N MET A 21 8.02 -1.10 37.33
CA MET A 21 8.63 -0.09 36.47
C MET A 21 9.58 -0.69 35.42
N PHE A 22 10.31 -1.77 35.76
CA PHE A 22 11.24 -2.40 34.83
C PHE A 22 10.52 -3.11 33.66
N VAL A 23 9.35 -3.69 33.90
CA VAL A 23 8.56 -4.38 32.86
C VAL A 23 8.03 -3.42 31.79
N ILE A 24 7.72 -2.17 32.16
CA ILE A 24 7.17 -1.17 31.22
C ILE A 24 8.21 -0.75 30.16
N VAL A 25 9.50 -0.75 30.50
CA VAL A 25 10.56 -0.31 29.58
C VAL A 25 10.89 -1.38 28.52
N VAL A 26 10.69 -2.66 28.81
CA VAL A 26 10.99 -3.77 27.88
C VAL A 26 9.94 -3.89 26.76
N GLY A 27 8.75 -3.31 26.94
CA GLY A 27 7.67 -3.37 25.93
C GLY A 27 7.86 -2.44 24.73
N CYS A 28 8.74 -1.44 24.80
CA CYS A 28 8.96 -0.49 23.71
C CYS A 28 9.92 -1.07 22.65
N GLN A 29 9.39 -1.69 21.60
CA GLN A 29 10.18 -2.04 20.42
C GLN A 29 10.27 -0.83 19.47
N ARG A 30 11.51 -0.44 19.11
CA ARG A 30 11.73 0.56 18.07
C ARG A 30 11.35 -0.04 16.71
N HIS A 31 10.33 0.51 16.07
CA HIS A 31 10.05 0.17 14.67
C HIS A 31 11.19 0.66 13.78
N SER A 32 11.67 -0.23 12.90
CA SER A 32 12.68 0.12 11.91
C SER A 32 12.12 1.16 10.93
N GLU A 33 12.93 2.15 10.58
CA GLU A 33 12.62 3.13 9.52
C GLU A 33 12.86 2.58 8.11
N MET A 34 13.33 1.32 8.01
CA MET A 34 13.55 0.64 6.76
C MET A 34 12.24 0.16 6.13
N GLN A 35 12.21 0.06 4.81
CA GLN A 35 11.20 -0.72 4.11
C GLN A 35 11.21 -2.18 4.60
N THR A 36 10.04 -2.78 4.62
CA THR A 36 9.91 -4.23 4.74
C THR A 36 10.06 -4.87 3.36
N GLU A 37 10.45 -6.14 3.31
CA GLU A 37 10.66 -6.84 2.04
C GLU A 37 9.38 -6.98 1.22
N GLY A 38 8.20 -6.84 1.83
CA GLY A 38 6.92 -7.06 1.16
C GLY A 38 6.75 -8.52 0.72
N THR A 39 6.00 -8.74 -0.35
CA THR A 39 5.65 -10.08 -0.82
C THR A 39 6.46 -10.43 -2.07
N SER A 40 7.34 -11.43 -1.95
CA SER A 40 8.33 -11.78 -2.98
C SER A 40 7.75 -12.08 -4.36
N TYR A 41 6.62 -12.79 -4.43
CA TYR A 41 5.99 -13.11 -5.72
C TYR A 41 5.36 -11.90 -6.42
N LEU A 42 5.14 -10.78 -5.71
CA LEU A 42 4.64 -9.54 -6.29
C LEU A 42 5.76 -8.66 -6.83
N HIS A 43 7.02 -8.87 -6.44
CA HIS A 43 8.11 -8.00 -6.88
C HIS A 43 8.25 -8.02 -8.39
N GLY A 44 8.30 -6.82 -8.99
CA GLY A 44 8.38 -6.66 -10.44
C GLY A 44 7.50 -5.55 -10.98
N VAL A 45 7.57 -5.40 -12.31
CA VAL A 45 6.68 -4.53 -13.10
C VAL A 45 5.60 -5.39 -13.71
N TRP A 46 4.35 -4.98 -13.53
CA TRP A 46 3.16 -5.71 -13.91
C TRP A 46 2.27 -4.81 -14.75
N VAL A 47 1.76 -5.33 -15.85
CA VAL A 47 0.93 -4.57 -16.78
C VAL A 47 -0.38 -5.32 -17.03
N GLN A 48 -1.47 -4.58 -17.03
CA GLN A 48 -2.77 -5.04 -17.51
C GLN A 48 -2.91 -4.69 -19.00
N ASP A 49 -2.82 -5.70 -19.87
CA ASP A 49 -2.85 -5.48 -21.32
C ASP A 49 -4.24 -5.05 -21.84
N SER A 50 -5.32 -5.59 -21.26
CA SER A 50 -6.69 -5.30 -21.73
C SER A 50 -7.75 -5.62 -20.68
N ILE A 51 -8.98 -5.15 -20.92
CA ILE A 51 -10.19 -5.57 -20.19
C ILE A 51 -11.17 -6.20 -21.19
N PRO A 52 -11.84 -7.33 -20.83
CA PRO A 52 -12.89 -7.90 -21.66
C PRO A 52 -13.95 -6.87 -22.02
N GLN A 53 -14.26 -6.73 -23.32
CA GLN A 53 -15.26 -5.79 -23.85
C GLN A 53 -14.95 -4.31 -23.57
N GLN A 54 -13.67 -3.93 -23.39
CA GLN A 54 -13.28 -2.52 -23.14
C GLN A 54 -13.85 -1.54 -24.17
N ASP A 55 -13.97 -1.93 -25.44
CA ASP A 55 -14.52 -1.10 -26.52
C ASP A 55 -16.00 -0.76 -26.33
N GLN A 56 -16.73 -1.54 -25.54
CA GLN A 56 -18.15 -1.30 -25.23
C GLN A 56 -18.32 -0.45 -23.97
N MET A 57 -17.26 -0.24 -23.19
CA MET A 57 -17.33 0.50 -21.94
C MET A 57 -17.38 2.01 -22.19
N LEU A 58 -18.12 2.71 -21.32
CA LEU A 58 -18.10 4.17 -21.28
C LEU A 58 -16.82 4.66 -20.61
N ASN A 59 -16.42 4.01 -19.50
CA ASN A 59 -15.22 4.35 -18.75
C ASN A 59 -14.47 3.06 -18.35
N TYR A 60 -13.16 3.06 -18.51
CA TYR A 60 -12.30 1.98 -18.01
C TYR A 60 -10.92 2.52 -17.60
N THR A 61 -10.20 1.75 -16.79
CA THR A 61 -8.84 2.08 -16.38
C THR A 61 -7.98 0.84 -16.52
N LEU A 62 -6.86 0.97 -17.23
CA LEU A 62 -5.82 -0.05 -17.28
C LEU A 62 -4.75 0.29 -16.23
N HIS A 63 -4.25 -0.74 -15.57
CA HIS A 63 -3.31 -0.59 -14.47
C HIS A 63 -1.92 -1.10 -14.84
N GLU A 64 -0.91 -0.34 -14.45
CA GLU A 64 0.46 -0.81 -14.34
C GLU A 64 0.89 -0.69 -12.89
N PHE A 65 1.44 -1.76 -12.33
CA PHE A 65 1.96 -1.79 -10.97
C PHE A 65 3.44 -2.09 -10.99
N THR A 66 4.22 -1.28 -10.30
CA THR A 66 5.61 -1.59 -9.98
C THR A 66 5.69 -1.85 -8.49
N PHE A 67 5.91 -3.10 -8.11
CA PHE A 67 6.12 -3.49 -6.72
C PHE A 67 7.61 -3.64 -6.46
N VAL A 68 8.10 -2.89 -5.48
CA VAL A 68 9.48 -2.96 -5.00
C VAL A 68 9.44 -3.00 -3.49
N CYS A 69 9.94 -4.10 -2.91
CA CYS A 69 9.82 -4.34 -1.48
C CYS A 69 8.34 -4.27 -1.04
N ASP A 70 8.02 -3.43 -0.04
CA ASP A 70 6.65 -3.13 0.42
C ASP A 70 6.01 -1.91 -0.24
N SER A 71 6.66 -1.33 -1.24
CA SER A 71 6.19 -0.14 -1.93
C SER A 71 5.59 -0.50 -3.28
N VAL A 72 4.51 0.20 -3.64
CA VAL A 72 3.83 0.04 -4.92
C VAL A 72 3.68 1.40 -5.59
N TYR A 73 4.06 1.44 -6.86
CA TYR A 73 3.86 2.55 -7.75
C TYR A 73 2.82 2.14 -8.78
N THR A 74 1.73 2.88 -8.85
CA THR A 74 0.62 2.58 -9.76
C THR A 74 0.53 3.65 -10.82
N THR A 75 0.54 3.23 -12.08
CA THR A 75 0.12 4.04 -13.22
C THR A 75 -1.27 3.57 -13.66
N MET A 76 -2.17 4.50 -13.90
CA MET A 76 -3.57 4.25 -14.25
C MET A 76 -3.88 4.98 -15.54
N HIS A 77 -4.06 4.24 -16.63
CA HIS A 77 -4.47 4.78 -17.91
C HIS A 77 -5.99 4.82 -17.96
N VAL A 78 -6.56 6.00 -17.77
CA VAL A 78 -8.00 6.21 -17.67
C VAL A 78 -8.54 6.62 -19.03
N HIS A 79 -9.56 5.90 -19.48
CA HIS A 79 -10.32 6.20 -20.67
C HIS A 79 -11.78 6.46 -20.29
N ALA A 80 -12.35 7.55 -20.80
CA ALA A 80 -13.71 7.97 -20.60
C ALA A 80 -14.28 8.53 -21.90
N LYS A 81 -15.33 7.88 -22.43
CA LYS A 81 -16.02 8.33 -23.65
C LYS A 81 -16.95 9.51 -23.38
N THR A 82 -17.43 9.64 -22.15
CA THR A 82 -18.35 10.70 -21.76
C THR A 82 -17.61 11.80 -21.03
N LYS A 83 -17.82 13.04 -21.49
CA LYS A 83 -17.25 14.22 -20.87
C LYS A 83 -17.98 14.55 -19.58
N THR A 84 -17.42 14.09 -18.47
CA THR A 84 -17.93 14.35 -17.10
C THR A 84 -17.13 15.43 -16.37
N MET A 85 -16.14 16.04 -17.01
CA MET A 85 -15.25 17.04 -16.44
C MET A 85 -15.01 18.23 -17.39
N PRO A 86 -14.43 19.35 -16.92
CA PRO A 86 -14.12 20.51 -17.76
C PRO A 86 -13.21 20.18 -18.95
N ASP A 87 -13.32 20.94 -20.04
CA ASP A 87 -12.54 20.75 -21.28
C ASP A 87 -11.03 20.73 -21.05
N SER A 88 -10.55 21.61 -20.17
CA SER A 88 -9.13 21.70 -19.83
C SER A 88 -8.57 20.43 -19.17
N CYS A 89 -9.45 19.59 -18.61
CA CYS A 89 -9.07 18.34 -17.95
C CYS A 89 -9.47 17.10 -18.76
N TYR A 90 -10.42 17.19 -19.68
CA TYR A 90 -10.97 15.99 -20.32
C TYR A 90 -9.97 15.28 -21.24
N ASN A 91 -9.05 16.03 -21.86
CA ASN A 91 -7.99 15.50 -22.73
C ASN A 91 -8.47 14.42 -23.72
N ASN A 92 -9.53 14.74 -24.47
CA ASN A 92 -10.19 13.81 -25.41
C ASN A 92 -10.66 12.48 -24.81
N GLY A 93 -10.90 12.45 -23.50
CA GLY A 93 -11.33 11.25 -22.79
C GLY A 93 -10.20 10.36 -22.33
N GLU A 94 -8.93 10.77 -22.44
CA GLU A 94 -7.79 9.93 -22.07
C GLU A 94 -6.83 10.70 -21.17
N TRP A 95 -6.49 10.12 -20.02
CA TRP A 95 -5.47 10.68 -19.14
C TRP A 95 -4.81 9.62 -18.27
N THR A 96 -3.62 9.94 -17.77
CA THR A 96 -2.87 9.05 -16.88
C THR A 96 -2.88 9.59 -15.45
N GLU A 97 -3.25 8.73 -14.50
CA GLU A 97 -3.12 9.00 -13.07
C GLU A 97 -1.96 8.20 -12.48
N TYR A 98 -1.30 8.77 -11.47
CA TYR A 98 -0.18 8.14 -10.77
C TYR A 98 -0.47 8.05 -9.29
N ALA A 99 -0.07 6.96 -8.65
CA ALA A 99 -0.13 6.82 -7.20
C ALA A 99 1.14 6.14 -6.67
N LYS A 100 1.55 6.55 -5.47
CA LYS A 100 2.64 5.93 -4.72
C LYS A 100 2.10 5.51 -3.36
N ALA A 101 2.32 4.26 -2.99
CA ALA A 101 1.76 3.68 -1.78
C ALA A 101 2.69 2.63 -1.18
N VAL A 102 2.38 2.27 0.06
CA VAL A 102 2.90 1.08 0.75
C VAL A 102 1.78 0.05 0.73
N TYR A 103 2.13 -1.23 0.60
CA TYR A 103 1.17 -2.31 0.66
C TYR A 103 1.54 -3.34 1.72
N VAL A 104 0.51 -4.02 2.24
CA VAL A 104 0.65 -5.17 3.12
C VAL A 104 -0.32 -6.26 2.64
N VAL A 105 0.18 -7.49 2.53
CA VAL A 105 -0.62 -8.67 2.22
C VAL A 105 -0.95 -9.41 3.51
N ARG A 106 -2.24 -9.72 3.72
CA ARG A 106 -2.76 -10.52 4.84
C ARG A 106 -3.68 -11.61 4.28
N GLY A 107 -3.21 -12.85 4.27
CA GLY A 107 -3.92 -13.94 3.61
C GLY A 107 -4.03 -13.70 2.10
N ASP A 108 -5.25 -13.66 1.58
CA ASP A 108 -5.55 -13.34 0.17
C ASP A 108 -5.82 -11.84 -0.05
N SER A 109 -5.69 -10.99 0.98
CA SER A 109 -6.07 -9.59 0.92
C SER A 109 -4.84 -8.68 0.89
N MET A 110 -4.72 -7.86 -0.15
CA MET A 110 -3.73 -6.80 -0.27
C MET A 110 -4.35 -5.45 0.08
N ILE A 111 -3.79 -4.81 1.12
CA ILE A 111 -4.18 -3.48 1.58
C ILE A 111 -3.12 -2.51 1.09
N VAL A 112 -3.53 -1.51 0.32
CA VAL A 112 -2.64 -0.49 -0.22
C VAL A 112 -3.00 0.86 0.40
N GLU A 113 -1.99 1.56 0.90
CA GLU A 113 -2.14 2.86 1.54
C GLU A 113 -1.11 3.85 0.99
N GLY A 114 -1.59 4.91 0.37
CA GLY A 114 -0.73 5.95 -0.18
C GLY A 114 -1.49 7.16 -0.67
N ILE A 115 -0.93 7.81 -1.67
CA ILE A 115 -1.42 9.08 -2.21
C ILE A 115 -1.35 9.10 -3.73
N TYR A 116 -2.25 9.87 -4.32
CA TYR A 116 -2.12 10.26 -5.72
C TYR A 116 -0.95 11.22 -5.88
N THR A 117 -0.21 11.02 -6.96
CA THR A 117 1.03 11.72 -7.27
C THR A 117 0.98 12.30 -8.67
N LYS A 118 1.96 13.16 -8.96
CA LYS A 118 2.30 13.54 -10.33
C LYS A 118 3.18 12.44 -10.94
N GLU A 119 3.44 12.52 -12.24
CA GLU A 119 4.32 11.59 -12.96
C GLU A 119 5.72 11.45 -12.31
N ASN A 120 6.21 12.51 -11.66
CA ASN A 120 7.48 12.48 -10.93
C ASN A 120 7.38 11.89 -9.50
N TRP A 121 6.30 11.19 -9.18
CA TRP A 121 6.03 10.54 -7.89
C TRP A 121 5.94 11.46 -6.67
N LYS A 122 5.94 12.78 -6.87
CA LYS A 122 5.67 13.75 -5.81
C LYS A 122 4.17 13.88 -5.59
N GLN A 123 3.78 14.18 -4.36
CA GLN A 123 2.38 14.35 -3.98
C GLN A 123 1.65 15.34 -4.90
N LYS A 124 0.46 14.95 -5.34
CA LYS A 124 -0.44 15.81 -6.11
C LYS A 124 -1.40 16.51 -5.16
N VAL A 125 -1.20 17.82 -4.99
CA VAL A 125 -2.01 18.67 -4.09
C VAL A 125 -3.17 19.37 -4.79
N SER A 126 -3.08 19.54 -6.12
CA SER A 126 -4.07 20.27 -6.92
C SER A 126 -3.97 19.91 -8.40
N GLY A 127 -4.94 20.36 -9.19
CA GLY A 127 -5.03 20.14 -10.64
C GLY A 127 -6.18 19.22 -11.04
N CYS A 128 -6.20 18.83 -12.32
CA CYS A 128 -7.17 17.89 -12.86
C CYS A 128 -7.02 16.49 -12.26
N TYR A 129 -8.05 15.65 -12.36
CA TYR A 129 -8.05 14.22 -11.97
C TYR A 129 -7.93 13.97 -10.47
N LYS A 130 -7.82 12.69 -10.07
CA LYS A 130 -7.75 12.32 -8.66
C LYS A 130 -6.53 12.91 -7.96
N HIS A 131 -6.73 13.28 -6.70
CA HIS A 131 -5.73 13.78 -5.75
C HIS A 131 -6.11 13.31 -4.34
N GLY A 132 -5.21 13.47 -3.37
CA GLY A 132 -5.43 13.00 -2.01
C GLY A 132 -5.01 11.54 -1.81
N GLN A 133 -5.78 10.78 -1.04
CA GLN A 133 -5.42 9.42 -0.62
C GLN A 133 -5.71 8.39 -1.72
N TYR A 134 -4.80 7.43 -1.86
CA TYR A 134 -4.94 6.24 -2.71
C TYR A 134 -5.01 5.01 -1.80
N LEU A 135 -6.23 4.51 -1.58
CA LEU A 135 -6.53 3.45 -0.60
C LEU A 135 -7.25 2.23 -1.20
N PRO A 136 -6.79 1.65 -2.32
CA PRO A 136 -7.46 0.48 -2.86
C PRO A 136 -7.22 -0.74 -1.97
N ARG A 137 -8.17 -1.66 -2.01
CA ARG A 137 -8.08 -2.96 -1.35
C ARG A 137 -8.34 -4.02 -2.40
N PHE A 138 -7.38 -4.92 -2.54
CA PHE A 138 -7.44 -5.98 -3.54
C PHE A 138 -7.52 -7.35 -2.87
N LYS A 139 -8.26 -8.26 -3.48
CA LYS A 139 -8.15 -9.69 -3.24
C LYS A 139 -7.22 -10.29 -4.28
N ILE A 140 -6.22 -11.04 -3.85
CA ILE A 140 -5.30 -11.78 -4.70
C ILE A 140 -5.97 -13.12 -5.02
N VAL A 141 -6.53 -13.23 -6.22
CA VAL A 141 -7.29 -14.41 -6.66
C VAL A 141 -6.35 -15.49 -7.19
N HIS A 142 -5.30 -15.06 -7.89
CA HIS A 142 -4.32 -15.94 -8.48
C HIS A 142 -2.96 -15.27 -8.48
N HIS A 143 -1.90 -16.06 -8.28
CA HIS A 143 -0.53 -15.63 -8.48
C HIS A 143 0.31 -16.79 -9.01
N SER A 144 1.20 -16.46 -9.93
CA SER A 144 2.20 -17.32 -10.56
C SER A 144 3.42 -16.44 -10.88
N PRO A 145 4.55 -17.02 -11.33
CA PRO A 145 5.74 -16.24 -11.64
C PRO A 145 5.50 -15.10 -12.66
N ASP A 146 4.59 -15.30 -13.62
CA ASP A 146 4.36 -14.38 -14.74
C ASP A 146 2.96 -13.76 -14.77
N SER A 147 2.05 -14.19 -13.88
CA SER A 147 0.69 -13.67 -13.82
C SER A 147 0.17 -13.50 -12.40
N VAL A 148 -0.48 -12.37 -12.14
CA VAL A 148 -1.19 -12.07 -10.89
C VAL A 148 -2.58 -11.58 -11.25
N VAL A 149 -3.60 -12.04 -10.53
CA VAL A 149 -4.98 -11.56 -10.70
C VAL A 149 -5.45 -10.92 -9.41
N LEU A 150 -5.79 -9.64 -9.50
CA LEU A 150 -6.29 -8.83 -8.39
C LEU A 150 -7.76 -8.50 -8.63
N GLU A 151 -8.61 -8.64 -7.61
CA GLU A 151 -9.98 -8.13 -7.64
C GLU A 151 -10.10 -6.95 -6.68
N ASN A 152 -10.59 -5.80 -7.15
CA ASN A 152 -10.81 -4.68 -6.26
C ASN A 152 -12.06 -4.94 -5.42
N LYS A 153 -11.99 -4.68 -4.11
CA LYS A 153 -13.14 -4.86 -3.21
C LYS A 153 -14.36 -4.04 -3.63
N PHE A 154 -14.14 -2.88 -4.26
CA PHE A 154 -15.21 -1.96 -4.68
C PHE A 154 -15.59 -2.11 -6.16
N ASP A 155 -14.78 -2.81 -6.94
CA ASP A 155 -15.01 -3.06 -8.36
C ASP A 155 -14.70 -4.55 -8.62
N LEU A 156 -15.76 -5.34 -8.79
CA LEU A 156 -15.69 -6.80 -8.91
C LEU A 156 -15.02 -7.29 -10.21
N ARG A 157 -14.47 -6.39 -11.02
CA ARG A 157 -13.75 -6.74 -12.24
C ARG A 157 -12.32 -7.20 -11.90
N PRO A 158 -11.88 -8.36 -12.44
CA PRO A 158 -10.53 -8.82 -12.24
C PRO A 158 -9.54 -7.95 -13.03
N ILE A 159 -8.47 -7.54 -12.36
CA ILE A 159 -7.29 -6.92 -12.91
C ILE A 159 -6.29 -8.05 -13.17
N VAL A 160 -6.27 -8.52 -14.40
CA VAL A 160 -5.34 -9.57 -14.85
C VAL A 160 -4.03 -8.90 -15.22
N LEU A 161 -2.99 -9.19 -14.46
CA LEU A 161 -1.67 -8.61 -14.61
C LEU A 161 -0.69 -9.65 -15.17
N ARG A 162 0.13 -9.21 -16.11
CA ARG A 162 1.26 -9.96 -16.66
C ARG A 162 2.57 -9.31 -16.21
N LYS A 163 3.52 -10.12 -15.77
CA LYS A 163 4.85 -9.61 -15.41
C LYS A 163 5.61 -9.19 -16.68
N VAL A 164 6.25 -8.03 -16.62
CA VAL A 164 7.08 -7.46 -17.69
C VAL A 164 8.56 -7.42 -17.29
N SER A 165 8.85 -7.25 -16.00
CA SER A 165 10.21 -7.25 -15.48
C SER A 165 10.24 -7.76 -14.05
N ASP A 166 11.24 -8.56 -13.71
CA ASP A 166 11.57 -8.86 -12.32
C ASP A 166 12.29 -7.67 -11.68
N LEU A 167 12.09 -7.49 -10.38
CA LEU A 167 12.78 -6.50 -9.57
C LEU A 167 13.21 -7.15 -8.26
N ILE A 168 14.46 -6.90 -7.86
CA ILE A 168 14.99 -7.39 -6.60
C ILE A 168 14.76 -6.32 -5.52
N CYS A 169 14.16 -6.71 -4.40
CA CYS A 169 14.02 -5.81 -3.26
C CYS A 169 15.40 -5.52 -2.64
N VAL A 170 15.75 -4.24 -2.62
CA VAL A 170 16.87 -3.70 -1.83
C VAL A 170 16.28 -2.69 -0.86
N PRO A 171 16.00 -3.07 0.40
CA PRO A 171 15.33 -2.20 1.35
C PRO A 171 16.08 -0.88 1.57
N LYS A 172 15.37 0.24 1.43
CA LYS A 172 15.88 1.60 1.69
C LYS A 172 15.23 2.20 2.93
N LYS A 173 15.75 3.33 3.39
CA LYS A 173 15.06 4.13 4.41
C LYS A 173 13.80 4.73 3.80
N ARG A 174 12.73 4.77 4.58
CA ARG A 174 11.40 5.17 4.09
C ARG A 174 11.32 6.59 3.53
N TRP A 175 12.20 7.49 3.94
CA TRP A 175 12.26 8.88 3.44
C TRP A 175 13.12 9.07 2.18
N GLU A 176 13.86 8.05 1.73
CA GLU A 176 14.73 8.09 0.54
C GLU A 176 14.01 7.69 -0.76
N MET A 177 12.70 7.39 -0.67
CA MET A 177 11.87 6.95 -1.80
C MET A 177 11.29 8.07 -2.64
#